data_AF-A0A7C1TYS2-F1
#
_entry.id   AF-A0A7C1TYS2-F1
#
_cell.length_a   1.000
_cell.length_b   1.000
_cell.length_c   1.000
_cell.angle_alpha   90.00
_cell.angle_beta   90.00
_cell.angle_gamma   90.00
#
_symmetry.space_group_name_H-M   'P 1'
#
loop_
_entity.id
_entity.type
_entity.pdbx_description
1 polymer ?
#
loop_
_entity_poly.entity_id
_entity_poly.type
_entity_poly.pdbx_seq_one_letter_code
_entity_poly.pdbx_strand_id
1 'polypeptide(L)' 'MPTKFFTSPGKFHRGNLHTHSTCSDGMLDPQEVCRRYQAEGYDFIALTDHFVGLF' A
#
# COMPACT_ATOMS: atom_id res chain seq x y z
N MET A 1 22.62 7.13 20.27
CA MET A 1 21.24 7.32 20.75
C MET A 1 20.27 6.93 19.63
N PRO A 2 19.18 6.21 19.90
CA PRO A 2 18.19 5.89 18.87
C PRO A 2 17.41 7.16 18.48
N THR A 3 17.30 7.41 17.18
CA THR A 3 16.47 8.49 16.64
C THR A 3 15.00 8.14 16.84
N LYS A 4 14.25 9.03 17.51
CA LYS A 4 12.79 8.90 17.63
C LYS A 4 12.12 9.66 16.47
N PHE A 5 11.62 8.92 15.50
CA PHE A 5 10.75 9.46 14.45
C PHE A 5 9.30 9.51 14.96
N PHE A 6 8.46 10.36 14.38
CA PHE A 6 7.01 10.45 14.70
C PHE A 6 6.69 10.86 16.14
N THR A 7 7.39 11.87 16.67
CA THR A 7 7.22 12.36 18.05
C THR A 7 6.11 13.40 18.23
N SER A 8 5.57 13.94 17.14
CA SER A 8 4.46 14.90 17.20
C SER A 8 3.18 14.21 17.68
N PRO A 9 2.28 14.90 18.40
CA PRO A 9 0.97 14.33 18.77
C PRO A 9 0.12 14.04 17.52
N GLY A 10 -0.62 12.94 17.54
CA GLY A 10 -1.51 12.51 16.45
C GLY A 10 -1.41 11.01 16.15
N LYS A 11 -2.18 10.55 15.16
CA LYS A 11 -2.06 9.19 14.61
C LYS A 11 -1.23 9.26 13.33
N PHE A 12 -0.08 8.59 13.34
CA PHE A 12 0.70 8.37 12.13
C PHE A 12 0.23 7.10 11.44
N HIS A 13 -0.13 7.21 10.17
CA HIS A 13 -0.62 6.09 9.38
C HIS A 13 0.51 5.53 8.53
N ARG A 14 0.71 4.21 8.60
CA ARG A 14 1.62 3.49 7.71
C ARG A 14 0.88 3.14 6.43
N GLY A 15 1.32 3.69 5.30
CA GLY A 15 0.69 3.46 4.00
C GLY A 15 1.66 2.94 2.94
N ASN A 16 1.14 2.18 1.97
CA ASN A 16 1.82 2.01 0.67
C ASN A 16 1.13 2.90 -0.36
N LEU A 17 1.90 3.78 -1.00
CA LEU A 17 1.39 4.75 -1.98
C LEU A 17 1.42 4.26 -3.43
N HIS A 18 2.04 3.10 -3.69
CA HIS A 18 2.18 2.58 -5.04
C HIS A 18 2.33 1.06 -5.01
N THR A 19 1.31 0.34 -5.50
CA THR A 19 1.36 -1.11 -5.66
C THR A 19 0.41 -1.55 -6.75
N HIS A 20 0.77 -2.63 -7.45
CA HIS A 20 0.02 -3.16 -8.58
C HIS A 20 -0.58 -4.52 -8.22
N SER A 21 -1.57 -4.92 -8.99
CA SER A 21 -2.30 -6.18 -8.87
C SER A 21 -2.35 -6.90 -10.22
N THR A 22 -3.07 -8.01 -10.29
CA THR A 22 -3.36 -8.72 -11.55
C THR A 22 -4.16 -7.89 -12.56
N CYS A 23 -4.67 -6.71 -12.19
CA CYS A 23 -5.32 -5.77 -13.11
C CYS A 23 -4.33 -5.11 -14.10
N SER A 24 -3.02 -5.13 -13.82
CA SER A 24 -1.98 -4.78 -14.81
C SER A 24 -0.85 -5.82 -14.85
N ASP A 25 0.16 -5.67 -14.01
CA ASP A 25 1.46 -6.35 -14.04
C ASP A 25 1.87 -6.83 -12.64
N GLY A 26 0.99 -6.69 -11.64
CA GLY A 26 1.15 -7.30 -10.34
C GLY A 26 0.84 -8.79 -10.34
N MET A 27 1.31 -9.49 -9.30
CA MET A 27 1.21 -10.95 -9.21
C MET A 27 0.04 -11.46 -8.34
N LEU A 28 -0.71 -10.57 -7.71
CA LEU A 28 -1.77 -10.93 -6.77
C LEU A 28 -3.05 -10.17 -7.12
N ASP A 29 -4.20 -10.81 -6.88
CA ASP A 29 -5.49 -10.15 -7.02
C ASP A 29 -5.60 -8.95 -6.07
N PRO A 30 -6.33 -7.88 -6.45
CA PRO A 30 -6.50 -6.67 -5.64
C PRO A 30 -6.85 -6.95 -4.18
N GLN A 31 -7.75 -7.91 -3.93
CA GLN A 31 -8.19 -8.29 -2.59
C GLN A 31 -7.05 -8.95 -1.79
N GLU A 32 -6.22 -9.76 -2.43
CA GLU A 32 -5.09 -10.43 -1.78
C GLU A 32 -3.96 -9.43 -1.46
N VAL A 33 -3.74 -8.44 -2.33
CA VAL A 33 -2.84 -7.31 -2.02
C VAL A 33 -3.31 -6.58 -0.76
N CYS A 34 -4.59 -6.17 -0.71
CA CYS A 34 -5.19 -5.52 0.45
C CYS A 34 -5.04 -6.36 1.73
N ARG A 35 -5.39 -7.66 1.66
CA ARG A 35 -5.34 -8.58 2.81
C ARG A 35 -3.92 -8.71 3.38
N ARG A 36 -2.89 -8.80 2.51
CA ARG A 36 -1.50 -8.91 2.95
C ARG A 36 -1.01 -7.63 3.63
N TYR A 37 -1.27 -6.47 3.05
CA TYR A 37 -0.86 -5.20 3.67
C TYR A 37 -1.56 -4.96 5.01
N GLN A 38 -2.84 -5.32 5.12
CA GLN A 38 -3.55 -5.28 6.39
C GLN A 38 -2.91 -6.22 7.43
N ALA A 39 -2.53 -7.44 7.04
CA ALA A 39 -1.84 -8.40 7.92
C ALA A 39 -0.46 -7.90 8.38
N GLU A 40 0.24 -7.11 7.56
CA GLU A 40 1.52 -6.46 7.88
C GLU A 40 1.38 -5.16 8.69
N GLY A 41 0.16 -4.80 9.09
CA GLY A 41 -0.12 -3.64 9.93
C GLY A 41 -0.07 -2.30 9.20
N TYR A 42 -0.33 -2.28 7.89
CA TYR A 42 -0.57 -1.04 7.16
C TYR A 42 -1.98 -0.51 7.45
N ASP A 43 -2.10 0.80 7.62
CA ASP A 43 -3.38 1.49 7.80
C ASP A 43 -4.12 1.66 6.46
N PHE A 44 -3.38 1.79 5.35
CA PHE A 44 -3.96 1.96 4.02
C PHE A 44 -2.98 1.56 2.90
N ILE A 45 -3.53 1.36 1.70
CA ILE A 45 -2.75 1.23 0.47
C ILE A 45 -3.40 2.00 -0.68
N ALA A 46 -2.63 2.28 -1.72
CA ALA A 46 -3.12 2.71 -3.01
C ALA A 46 -2.79 1.65 -4.07
N LEU A 47 -3.84 1.07 -4.67
CA LEU A 47 -3.69 0.28 -5.90
C LEU A 47 -3.58 1.23 -7.08
N THR A 48 -2.49 1.12 -7.82
CA THR A 48 -2.11 2.04 -8.88
C THR A 48 -1.70 1.26 -10.13
N ASP A 49 -2.56 0.34 -10.56
CA ASP A 49 -2.33 -0.46 -11.77
C ASP A 49 -2.10 0.41 -13.00
N HIS A 50 -1.33 -0.11 -13.96
CA HIS A 50 -1.15 0.55 -15.24
C HIS A 50 -2.45 0.64 -16.03
N PHE A 51 -2.57 1.68 -16.85
CA PHE A 51 -3.59 1.71 -17.88
C PHE A 51 -3.28 0.63 -18.94
N VAL A 52 -4.20 -0.31 -19.15
CA VAL A 52 -4.04 -1.45 -20.07
C VAL A 52 -5.07 -1.41 -21.20
N GLY A 53 -4.72 -0.86 -22.36
CA GLY A 53 -5.64 -0.74 -23.50
C GLY A 53 -5.50 0.59 -24.24
N LEU A 54 -6.61 1.10 -24.80
CA LEU A 54 -6.66 2.38 -25.49
C LEU A 54 -6.89 3.52 -24.49
N PHE A 55 -5.85 3.81 -23.70
CA PHE A 55 -5.82 4.89 -22.72
C PHE A 55 -4.60 5.77 -22.96
#